data_AF-A0A2A9FGE6-F1
#
_entry.id   AF-A0A2A9FGE6-F1
#
_cell.length_a   1.000
_cell.length_b   1.000
_cell.length_c   1.000
_cell.angle_alpha   90.00
_cell.angle_beta   90.00
_cell.angle_gamma   90.00
#
_symmetry.space_group_name_H-M   'P 1'
#
loop_
_entity.id
_entity.type
_entity.pdbx_description
1 polymer ?
#
loop_
_entity_poly.entity_id
_entity_poly.type
_entity_poly.pdbx_seq_one_letter_code
_entity_poly.pdbx_strand_id
1 'polypeptide(L)'
;MRQLITRIDDELHARLKARAAAEGRTLNDLVTEALRGVLAQEESPRQWKERLLAEGKLVSFEPAREPVGLDELEWRSQGWGTAVSEALDWTRGDR
;
A
#
# COMPACT_ATOMS: atom_id res chain seq x y z
N MET A 1 2.89 -26.32 -11.63
CA MET A 1 4.01 -25.35 -11.72
C MET A 1 4.41 -25.20 -13.18
N ARG A 2 4.83 -24.01 -13.61
CA ARG A 2 5.37 -23.77 -14.96
C ARG A 2 6.85 -23.39 -14.81
N GLN A 3 7.69 -23.79 -15.76
CA GLN A 3 9.12 -23.49 -15.75
C GLN A 3 9.41 -22.28 -16.65
N LEU A 4 10.20 -21.34 -16.15
CA LEU A 4 10.73 -20.21 -16.90
C LEU A 4 12.22 -20.44 -17.13
N ILE A 5 12.65 -20.42 -18.39
CA ILE A 5 14.06 -20.47 -18.76
C ILE A 5 14.39 -19.11 -19.38
N THR A 6 15.35 -18.40 -18.81
CA THR A 6 15.82 -17.11 -19.32
C THR A 6 17.35 -17.10 -19.35
N ARG A 7 17.93 -16.37 -20.30
CA ARG A 7 19.38 -16.18 -20.38
C ARG A 7 19.75 -14.95 -19.56
N ILE A 8 20.74 -15.10 -18.70
CA ILE A 8 21.37 -14.02 -17.96
C ILE A 8 22.88 -14.12 -18.15
N ASP A 9 23.58 -13.01 -18.01
CA ASP A 9 25.03 -12.99 -18.02
C ASP A 9 25.61 -13.61 -16.73
N ASP A 10 26.89 -14.00 -16.81
CA ASP A 10 27.59 -14.69 -15.72
C ASP A 10 27.73 -13.80 -14.46
N GLU A 11 27.84 -12.49 -14.63
CA GLU A 11 27.96 -11.54 -13.52
C GLU A 11 26.66 -11.49 -12.71
N LEU A 12 25.52 -11.33 -13.40
CA LEU A 12 24.20 -11.34 -12.76
C LEU A 12 23.94 -12.67 -12.05
N HIS A 13 24.28 -13.79 -12.68
CA HIS A 13 24.15 -15.10 -12.06
C HIS A 13 24.99 -15.23 -10.78
N ALA A 14 26.25 -14.78 -10.81
CA ALA A 14 27.13 -14.80 -9.64
C ALA A 14 26.58 -13.95 -8.49
N ARG A 15 26.07 -12.74 -8.79
CA ARG A 15 25.48 -11.83 -7.80
C ARG A 15 24.22 -12.43 -7.16
N LEU A 16 23.34 -13.04 -7.94
CA LEU A 16 22.14 -13.70 -7.42
C LEU A 16 22.50 -14.88 -6.51
N LYS A 17 23.50 -15.68 -6.89
CA LYS A 17 23.96 -16.81 -6.08
C LYS A 17 24.57 -16.37 -4.75
N ALA A 18 25.40 -15.33 -4.77
CA ALA A 18 25.99 -14.76 -3.56
C ALA A 18 24.91 -14.22 -2.62
N ARG A 19 23.92 -13.53 -3.16
CA ARG A 19 22.78 -13.01 -2.38
C ARG A 19 21.93 -14.13 -1.78
N ALA A 20 21.62 -15.16 -2.55
CA ALA A 20 20.84 -16.31 -2.08
C ALA A 20 21.56 -17.01 -0.91
N ALA A 21 22.88 -17.20 -1.02
CA ALA A 21 23.70 -17.78 0.04
C ALA A 21 23.72 -16.91 1.30
N ALA A 22 23.85 -15.59 1.16
CA ALA A 22 23.82 -14.66 2.29
C ALA A 22 22.47 -14.65 3.03
N GLU A 23 21.36 -14.84 2.30
CA GLU A 23 20.01 -14.90 2.87
C GLU A 23 19.62 -16.32 3.35
N GLY A 24 20.46 -17.34 3.15
CA GLY A 24 20.14 -18.73 3.48
C GLY A 24 19.01 -19.32 2.64
N ARG A 25 18.83 -18.82 1.41
CA ARG A 25 17.72 -19.16 0.50
C ARG A 25 18.22 -19.87 -0.74
N THR A 26 17.33 -20.62 -1.40
CA THR A 26 17.65 -21.14 -2.73
C THR A 26 17.61 -20.02 -3.76
N LEU A 27 18.40 -20.17 -4.83
CA LEU A 27 18.41 -19.21 -5.95
C LEU A 27 17.02 -19.06 -6.59
N ASN A 28 16.27 -20.16 -6.72
CA ASN A 28 14.91 -20.14 -7.27
C ASN A 28 13.94 -19.37 -6.37
N ASP A 29 14.02 -19.54 -5.05
CA ASP A 29 13.17 -18.81 -4.11
C ASP A 29 13.47 -17.31 -4.15
N LEU A 30 14.75 -16.94 -4.22
CA LEU A 30 15.18 -15.55 -4.35
C LEU A 30 14.64 -14.92 -5.64
N VAL A 31 14.85 -15.58 -6.78
CA VAL A 31 14.41 -15.07 -8.10
C VAL A 31 12.89 -14.97 -8.18
N THR A 32 12.18 -15.97 -7.66
CA THR A 32 10.71 -15.99 -7.68
C THR A 32 10.14 -14.85 -6.82
N GLU A 33 10.67 -14.62 -5.62
CA GLU A 33 10.24 -13.50 -4.77
C GLU A 33 10.63 -12.14 -5.35
N ALA A 34 11.81 -12.01 -5.95
CA ALA A 34 12.20 -10.78 -6.62
C ALA A 34 11.25 -10.44 -7.79
N LEU A 35 10.90 -11.43 -8.62
CA LEU A 35 9.94 -11.25 -9.71
C LEU A 35 8.54 -10.91 -9.18
N ARG A 36 8.11 -11.53 -8.07
CA ARG A 36 6.85 -11.15 -7.39
C ARG A 36 6.90 -9.72 -6.88
N GLY A 37 7.99 -9.28 -6.27
CA GLY A 37 8.17 -7.91 -5.78
C GLY A 37 8.15 -6.87 -6.91
N VAL A 38 8.75 -7.19 -8.05
CA VAL A 38 8.70 -6.35 -9.26
C VAL A 38 7.27 -6.26 -9.81
N LEU A 39 6.54 -7.38 -9.84
CA LEU A 39 5.15 -7.40 -10.29
C LEU A 39 4.16 -6.83 -9.27
N ALA A 40 4.52 -6.78 -7.99
CA ALA A 40 3.73 -6.18 -6.92
C ALA A 40 3.80 -4.64 -6.90
N GLN A 41 4.66 -4.02 -7.71
CA GLN A 41 4.85 -2.56 -7.77
C GLN A 41 3.80 -1.80 -8.59
N GLU A 42 2.69 -2.43 -9.02
CA GLU A 42 1.51 -1.71 -9.51
C GLU A 42 0.24 -2.22 -8.81
N GLU A 43 0.03 -1.82 -7.55
CA GLU A 43 -1.27 -1.99 -6.90
C GLU A 43 -2.21 -0.88 -7.38
N SER A 44 -3.32 -1.27 -8.02
CA SER A 44 -4.44 -0.34 -8.20
C SER A 44 -5.00 0.09 -6.84
N PRO A 45 -5.63 1.27 -6.72
CA PRO A 45 -6.22 1.74 -5.45
C PRO A 45 -7.17 0.74 -4.79
N ARG A 46 -7.82 -0.10 -5.61
CA ARG A 46 -8.70 -1.18 -5.15
C ARG A 46 -7.92 -2.33 -4.50
N GLN A 47 -6.85 -2.79 -5.15
CA GLN A 47 -6.00 -3.89 -4.65
C GLN A 47 -5.28 -3.49 -3.36
N TRP A 48 -4.81 -2.25 -3.28
CA TRP A 48 -4.26 -1.67 -2.06
C TRP A 48 -5.28 -1.68 -0.90
N LYS A 49 -6.52 -1.23 -1.17
CA LYS A 49 -7.59 -1.20 -0.15
C LYS A 49 -7.95 -2.61 0.33
N GLU A 50 -8.11 -3.55 -0.60
CA GLU A 50 -8.43 -4.95 -0.31
C GLU A 50 -7.32 -5.61 0.53
N ARG A 51 -6.04 -5.35 0.20
CA ARG A 51 -4.90 -5.84 0.99
C ARG A 51 -4.89 -5.27 2.41
N LEU A 52 -5.09 -3.97 2.59
CA LEU A 52 -5.07 -3.37 3.93
C LEU A 52 -6.26 -3.80 4.81
N LEU A 53 -7.41 -4.09 4.21
CA LEU A 53 -8.54 -4.71 4.91
C LEU A 53 -8.20 -6.14 5.36
N ALA A 54 -7.60 -6.96 4.48
CA ALA A 54 -7.20 -8.33 4.79
C ALA A 54 -6.09 -8.41 5.86
N GLU A 55 -5.15 -7.45 5.86
CA GLU A 55 -4.11 -7.32 6.89
C GLU A 55 -4.63 -6.74 8.22
N GLY A 56 -5.91 -6.36 8.30
CA GLY A 56 -6.52 -5.74 9.49
C GLY A 56 -6.01 -4.33 9.79
N LYS A 57 -5.35 -3.69 8.83
CA LYS A 57 -4.79 -2.33 8.94
C LYS A 57 -5.81 -1.25 8.60
N LEU A 58 -6.89 -1.63 7.91
CA LEU A 58 -8.00 -0.76 7.56
C LEU A 58 -9.28 -1.43 8.07
N VAL A 59 -10.21 -0.62 8.58
CA VAL A 59 -11.55 -1.07 8.97
C VAL A 59 -12.53 -0.51 7.96
N SER A 60 -13.27 -1.39 7.27
CA SER A 60 -14.40 -0.98 6.44
C SER A 60 -15.69 -1.24 7.20
N PHE A 61 -16.54 -0.23 7.27
CA PHE A 61 -17.91 -0.35 7.77
C PHE A 61 -18.87 0.12 6.69
N GLU A 62 -20.04 -0.50 6.63
CA GLU A 62 -21.12 0.00 5.80
C GLU A 62 -21.69 1.25 6.47
N PRO A 63 -21.72 2.40 5.78
CA PRO A 63 -22.19 3.63 6.39
C PRO A 63 -23.69 3.49 6.71
N ALA A 64 -24.08 3.90 7.91
CA ALA A 64 -25.49 3.80 8.35
C ALA A 64 -26.45 4.67 7.52
N ARG A 65 -25.92 5.62 6.73
CA ARG A 65 -26.64 6.49 5.82
C ARG A 65 -25.80 6.72 4.58
N GLU A 66 -26.46 6.97 3.46
CA GLU A 66 -25.81 7.41 2.24
C GLU A 66 -24.91 8.63 2.54
N PRO A 67 -23.61 8.58 2.21
CA PRO A 67 -22.74 9.73 2.39
C PRO A 67 -23.16 10.86 1.46
N VAL A 68 -23.05 12.08 1.96
CA VAL A 68 -23.34 13.28 1.19
C VAL A 68 -22.27 13.47 0.11
N GLY A 69 -22.67 13.87 -1.10
CA GLY A 69 -21.74 14.15 -2.19
C GLY A 69 -20.80 15.33 -1.87
N LEU A 70 -19.67 15.42 -2.57
CA LEU A 70 -18.64 16.43 -2.31
C LEU A 70 -19.18 17.86 -2.45
N ASP A 71 -19.92 18.16 -3.51
CA ASP A 71 -20.47 19.50 -3.77
C ASP A 71 -21.44 19.94 -2.67
N GLU A 72 -22.26 19.01 -2.18
CA GLU A 72 -23.22 19.29 -1.12
C GLU A 72 -22.52 19.42 0.23
N LEU A 73 -21.47 18.63 0.49
CA LEU A 73 -20.62 18.80 1.66
C LEU A 73 -19.96 20.20 1.66
N GLU A 74 -19.43 20.61 0.51
CA GLU A 74 -18.81 21.93 0.33
C GLU A 74 -19.83 23.04 0.60
N TRP A 75 -21.02 22.97 0.00
CA TRP A 75 -22.10 23.93 0.25
C TRP A 75 -22.52 23.99 1.74
N ARG A 76 -22.74 22.84 2.38
CA ARG A 76 -23.15 22.76 3.80
C ARG A 76 -22.06 23.27 4.75
N SER A 77 -20.79 23.09 4.38
CA SER A 77 -19.64 23.44 5.21
C SER A 77 -19.16 24.89 5.05
N GLN A 78 -19.79 25.66 4.14
CA GLN A 78 -19.44 27.07 3.98
C GLN A 78 -19.61 27.83 5.30
N GLY A 79 -18.57 28.56 5.68
CA GLY A 79 -18.55 29.35 6.92
C GLY A 79 -18.16 28.56 8.18
N TRP A 80 -17.96 27.24 8.10
CA TRP A 80 -17.49 26.45 9.25
C TRP A 80 -16.00 26.66 9.57
N GLY A 81 -15.25 27.29 8.67
CA GLY A 81 -13.79 27.42 8.76
C GLY A 81 -13.28 27.96 10.09
N THR A 82 -13.91 29.00 10.64
CA THR A 82 -13.50 29.57 11.94
C THR A 82 -13.80 28.62 13.09
N ALA A 83 -15.02 28.08 13.15
CA ALA A 83 -15.45 27.17 14.21
C ALA A 83 -14.65 25.85 14.20
N VAL A 84 -14.32 25.32 13.02
CA VAL A 84 -13.49 24.12 12.87
C VAL A 84 -12.04 24.41 13.26
N SER A 85 -11.50 25.58 12.88
CA SER A 85 -10.13 25.97 13.26
C SER A 85 -10.00 26.11 14.77
N GLU A 86 -10.94 26.79 15.43
CA GLU A 86 -10.96 26.94 16.89
C GLU A 86 -11.09 25.59 17.62
N ALA A 87 -11.95 24.70 17.13
CA ALA A 87 -12.10 23.36 17.71
C ALA A 87 -10.83 22.51 17.55
N LEU A 88 -10.16 22.61 16.39
CA LEU A 88 -8.90 21.91 16.14
C LEU A 88 -7.76 22.46 16.99
N ASP A 89 -7.67 23.78 17.13
CA ASP A 89 -6.67 24.44 17.99
C ASP A 89 -6.87 24.08 19.47
N TRP A 90 -8.12 24.01 19.93
CA TRP A 90 -8.46 23.51 21.27
C TRP A 90 -8.03 22.05 21.50
N THR A 91 -8.18 21.17 20.50
CA THR A 91 -7.70 19.77 20.58
C THR A 91 -6.19 19.61 20.41
N ARG A 92 -5.51 20.58 19.77
CA ARG A 92 -4.04 20.55 19.61
C ARG A 92 -3.32 20.95 20.88
N GLY A 93 -3.92 21.83 21.70
CA GLY A 93 -3.45 22.19 23.03
C GLY A 93 -2.05 22.82 23.05
N ASP A 94 -1.97 24.05 23.53
CA ASP A 94 -0.75 24.64 24.06
C ASP A 94 -0.04 23.64 24.98
N ARG A 95 1.18 23.27 24.61
CA ARG A 95 2.20 22.70 25.50
C ARG A 95 3.27 23.73 25.74
#